data_AF-A0A2E8GPT7-F1
#
_entry.id   AF-A0A2E8GPT7-F1
#
_cell.length_a   1.000
_cell.length_b   1.000
_cell.length_c   1.000
_cell.angle_alpha   90.00
_cell.angle_beta   90.00
_cell.angle_gamma   90.00
#
_symmetry.space_group_name_H-M   'P 1'
#
loop_
_entity.id
_entity.type
_entity.pdbx_description
1 polymer ?
#
loop_
_entity_poly.entity_id
_entity_poly.type
_entity_poly.pdbx_seq_one_letter_code
_entity_poly.pdbx_strand_id
1 'polypeptide(L)' 'MSGVLLAVLLLFGCAPKVDEVFYKEGDLSEFQAKAVQRCHGDFDVLATQRFGKYERAQLICKPGR' A
#
# COMPACT_ATOMS: atom_id res chain seq x y z
N MET A 1 9.94 39.50 8.18
CA MET A 1 9.36 38.34 8.87
C MET A 1 8.62 37.48 7.84
N SER A 2 9.33 36.65 7.07
CA SER A 2 8.74 35.85 5.97
C SER A 2 9.62 34.64 5.63
N GLY A 3 10.13 33.93 6.65
CA GLY A 3 10.97 32.75 6.46
C GLY A 3 10.42 31.46 7.08
N VAL A 4 9.43 31.57 7.99
CA VAL A 4 9.02 30.45 8.85
C VAL A 4 7.94 29.57 8.21
N LEU A 5 7.14 30.10 7.27
CA LEU A 5 6.03 29.36 6.66
C LEU A 5 6.46 28.27 5.67
N LEU A 6 7.59 28.41 4.98
CA LEU A 6 8.05 27.40 4.01
C LEU A 6 8.59 26.13 4.67
N ALA A 7 9.08 26.22 5.90
CA ALA A 7 9.67 25.07 6.59
C ALA A 7 8.62 24.05 7.09
N VAL A 8 7.39 24.49 7.35
CA VAL A 8 6.32 23.62 7.90
C VAL A 8 5.74 22.68 6.85
N LEU A 9 5.74 23.05 5.57
CA LEU A 9 5.21 22.22 4.48
C LEU A 9 6.11 21.02 4.13
N LEU A 10 7.39 21.05 4.51
CA LEU A 10 8.34 19.95 4.29
C LEU A 10 8.27 18.86 5.36
N LEU A 11 7.49 19.07 6.43
CA LEU A 11 7.37 18.14 7.57
C LEU A 11 6.21 17.15 7.45
N PHE A 12 5.39 17.21 6.39
CA PHE A 12 4.52 16.11 6.02
C PHE A 12 5.37 15.02 5.35
N GLY A 13 6.17 14.34 6.18
CA GLY A 13 6.94 13.18 5.80
C GLY A 13 6.03 12.19 5.09
N CYS A 14 6.44 11.78 3.89
CA CYS A 14 5.78 10.78 3.08
C CYS A 14 5.91 9.42 3.79
N ALA A 15 5.12 9.19 4.84
CA ALA A 15 4.97 7.87 5.39
C ALA A 15 4.34 7.00 4.29
N PRO A 16 4.96 5.86 3.92
CA PRO A 16 4.39 5.00 2.89
C PRO A 16 3.03 4.55 3.36
N LYS A 17 2.00 4.85 2.56
CA LYS A 17 0.64 4.42 2.85
C LYS A 17 0.61 2.89 2.76
N VAL A 18 0.25 2.25 3.88
CA VAL A 18 0.01 0.81 3.91
C VAL A 18 -1.44 0.57 3.53
N ASP A 19 -1.64 -0.15 2.44
CA ASP A 19 -2.94 -0.60 1.96
C ASP A 19 -3.13 -2.09 2.23
N GLU A 20 -4.37 -2.55 2.31
CA GLU A 20 -4.71 -3.94 2.59
C GLU A 20 -5.60 -4.53 1.52
N VAL A 21 -5.39 -5.80 1.18
CA VAL A 21 -6.25 -6.58 0.28
C VAL A 21 -6.50 -7.96 0.84
N PHE A 22 -7.76 -8.39 0.73
CA PHE A 22 -8.22 -9.73 1.11
C PHE A 22 -8.49 -10.55 -0.14
N TYR A 23 -8.03 -11.80 -0.15
CA TYR A 23 -8.20 -12.74 -1.26
C TYR A 23 -8.36 -14.16 -0.72
N LYS A 24 -8.87 -15.08 -1.53
CA LYS A 24 -9.00 -16.48 -1.14
C LYS A 24 -7.62 -17.13 -1.05
N GLU A 25 -7.41 -17.96 -0.03
CA GLU A 25 -6.13 -18.65 0.16
C GLU A 25 -5.74 -19.45 -1.09
N GLY A 26 -4.52 -19.23 -1.57
CA GLY A 26 -3.97 -19.87 -2.77
C GLY A 26 -4.44 -19.28 -4.11
N ASP A 27 -5.36 -18.31 -4.11
CA ASP A 27 -5.80 -17.61 -5.33
C ASP A 27 -4.90 -16.40 -5.63
N LEU A 28 -3.71 -16.69 -6.17
CA LEU A 28 -2.72 -15.68 -6.52
C LEU A 28 -3.22 -14.73 -7.64
N SER A 29 -4.12 -15.19 -8.50
CA SER A 29 -4.70 -14.36 -9.55
C SER A 29 -5.66 -13.31 -8.98
N GLU A 30 -6.52 -13.71 -8.04
CA GLU A 30 -7.38 -12.78 -7.29
C GLU A 30 -6.54 -11.77 -6.51
N PHE A 31 -5.49 -12.23 -5.82
CA PHE A 31 -4.55 -11.38 -5.12
C PHE A 31 -3.94 -10.32 -6.04
N GLN A 32 -3.33 -10.75 -7.16
CA GLN A 32 -2.65 -9.87 -8.10
C GLN A 32 -3.61 -8.80 -8.66
N ALA A 33 -4.80 -9.21 -9.10
CA ALA A 33 -5.79 -8.29 -9.67
C ALA A 33 -6.21 -7.22 -8.65
N LYS A 34 -6.49 -7.62 -7.41
CA LYS A 34 -6.87 -6.70 -6.33
C LYS A 34 -5.72 -5.78 -5.92
N ALA A 35 -4.50 -6.29 -5.83
CA ALA A 35 -3.32 -5.51 -5.46
C ALA A 35 -3.00 -4.43 -6.50
N VAL A 36 -3.01 -4.78 -7.79
CA VAL A 36 -2.83 -3.80 -8.88
C VAL A 36 -3.97 -2.79 -8.91
N GLN A 37 -5.23 -3.24 -8.76
CA GLN A 37 -6.37 -2.33 -8.71
C GLN A 37 -6.28 -1.34 -7.54
N ARG A 38 -5.82 -1.80 -6.38
CA ARG A 38 -5.69 -0.97 -5.17
C ARG A 38 -4.58 0.06 -5.29
N CYS A 39 -3.44 -0.35 -5.84
CA CYS A 39 -2.25 0.50 -5.97
C CYS A 39 -2.18 1.27 -7.28
N HIS A 40 -3.09 1.02 -8.23
CA HIS A 40 -3.05 1.59 -9.57
C HIS A 40 -1.70 1.40 -10.27
N GLY A 41 -1.00 0.30 -10.00
CA GLY A 41 0.36 0.07 -10.48
C GLY A 41 1.12 -0.95 -9.64
N ASP A 42 2.44 -0.76 -9.55
CA ASP A 42 3.34 -1.62 -8.80
C ASP A 42 3.14 -1.51 -7.28
N PHE A 43 3.44 -2.59 -6.59
CA PHE A 43 3.33 -2.69 -5.14
C PHE A 43 4.41 -3.61 -4.56
N ASP A 44 4.71 -3.43 -3.28
CA ASP A 44 5.47 -4.38 -2.47
C ASP A 44 4.55 -5.02 -1.43
N VAL A 45 4.76 -6.31 -1.16
CA VAL A 45 4.05 -7.03 -0.09
C VAL A 45 4.89 -6.96 1.18
N LEU A 46 4.32 -6.40 2.24
CA LEU A 46 4.96 -6.29 3.56
C LEU A 46 4.74 -7.54 4.40
N ALA A 47 3.49 -7.97 4.50
CA ALA A 47 3.08 -9.07 5.35
C ALA A 47 1.85 -9.73 4.75
N THR A 48 1.73 -11.04 4.97
CA THR A 48 0.52 -11.80 4.66
C THR A 48 0.07 -12.52 5.93
N GLN A 49 -1.23 -12.46 6.21
CA GLN A 49 -1.83 -13.12 7.37
C GLN A 49 -3.05 -13.91 6.94
N ARG A 50 -3.13 -15.16 7.40
CA ARG A 50 -4.24 -16.07 7.08
C ARG A 50 -5.43 -15.86 8.01
N PHE A 51 -6.62 -15.83 7.42
CA PHE A 51 -7.92 -15.68 8.05
C PHE A 51 -8.87 -16.78 7.54
N GLY A 52 -8.73 -17.99 8.10
CA GLY A 52 -9.51 -19.15 7.67
C GLY A 52 -9.23 -19.51 6.21
N LYS A 53 -10.24 -19.40 5.34
CA LYS A 53 -10.15 -19.65 3.88
C LYS A 53 -9.67 -18.44 3.07
N TYR A 54 -9.33 -17.34 3.74
CA TYR A 54 -8.88 -16.10 3.12
C TYR A 54 -7.50 -15.72 3.65
N GLU A 55 -6.79 -14.89 2.90
CA GLU A 55 -5.54 -14.27 3.27
C GLU A 55 -5.66 -12.75 3.14
N ARG A 56 -4.98 -12.03 4.03
CA ARG A 56 -4.86 -10.57 4.01
C ARG A 56 -3.41 -10.22 3.74
N ALA A 57 -3.15 -9.52 2.64
CA ALA A 57 -1.84 -8.95 2.34
C ALA A 57 -1.84 -7.46 2.69
N GLN A 58 -0.79 -7.02 3.38
CA GLN A 58 -0.44 -5.63 3.58
C GLN A 58 0.53 -5.21 2.48
N LEU A 59 0.21 -4.11 1.81
CA LEU A 59 0.90 -3.62 0.63
C LEU A 59 1.44 -2.21 0.86
N ILE A 60 2.57 -1.90 0.23
CA ILE A 60 2.97 -0.53 -0.05
C ILE A 60 2.84 -0.31 -1.55
N CYS A 61 2.03 0.67 -1.95
CA CYS A 61 1.93 1.08 -3.34
C CYS A 61 3.16 1.88 -3.74
N LYS A 62 3.77 1.54 -4.88
CA LYS A 62 4.89 2.31 -5.40
C LYS A 62 4.37 3.54 -6.13
N PRO A 63 5.01 4.71 -5.94
CA PRO A 63 4.71 5.85 -6.80
C PRO A 63 5.00 5.44 -8.25
N GLY A 64 4.02 5.64 -9.13
CA GLY A 64 4.19 5.41 -10.56
C GLY A 64 5.43 6.15 -11.05
N ARG A 65 6.34 5.43 -11.71
CA ARG A 65 7.55 5.99 -12.29
C ARG A 65 7.21 6.91 -13.46
#